data_AF-A0A7W7IDJ7-F1
#
_entry.id   AF-A0A7W7IDJ7-F1
#
_cell.length_a   1.000
_cell.length_b   1.000
_cell.length_c   1.000
_cell.angle_alpha   90.00
_cell.angle_beta   90.00
_cell.angle_gamma   90.00
#
_symmetry.space_group_name_H-M   'P 1'
#
loop_
_entity.id
_entity.type
_entity.pdbx_description
1 polymer ?
#
loop_
_entity_poly.entity_id
_entity_poly.type
_entity_poly.pdbx_seq_one_letter_code
_entity_poly.pdbx_strand_id
1 'polypeptide(L)'
;MGTNHDHLQDPHPAAPARGRPLRLGVGGPVGSGKTALVAALCRTLGRELDLAVVTNDIYTTEDADFLRGNAVLPDDRITAVRTGCCPHTAIRDDISANLDAVESLERRHGRLDLVIVESGGDNLTATFSRGLADRQIFVLDVSGGDKVPRKGGPGVSGADLLVVNKTDLAPLVGADLAVMDRDAARVRGGRPVVFGSLREDPGAPEIAAWVRSVLAEHRSAGPAPGSADAALPTGAP
;
A
#
# COMPACT_ATOMS: atom_id res chain seq x y z
N MET A 1 -21.28 -28.71 5.54
CA MET A 1 -21.82 -27.69 6.46
C MET A 1 -20.74 -27.40 7.49
N GLY A 2 -20.36 -26.13 7.65
CA GLY A 2 -19.30 -25.73 8.57
C GLY A 2 -18.45 -24.57 8.03
N THR A 3 -19.12 -23.41 7.88
CA THR A 3 -18.60 -22.04 8.04
C THR A 3 -17.50 -21.54 7.10
N ASN A 4 -17.90 -20.68 6.13
CA ASN A 4 -17.09 -19.53 5.72
C ASN A 4 -16.57 -18.87 7.00
N HIS A 5 -15.29 -19.02 7.29
CA HIS A 5 -14.65 -18.13 8.24
C HIS A 5 -14.61 -16.76 7.57
N ASP A 6 -15.61 -15.95 7.91
CA ASP A 6 -15.71 -14.53 7.58
C ASP A 6 -14.62 -13.81 8.39
N HIS A 7 -13.37 -14.10 8.03
CA HIS A 7 -12.25 -13.32 8.46
C HIS A 7 -12.45 -11.95 7.81
N LEU A 8 -12.54 -10.92 8.65
CA LEU A 8 -12.23 -9.53 8.30
C LEU A 8 -13.40 -8.69 7.75
N GLN A 9 -14.44 -8.45 8.56
CA GLN A 9 -15.17 -7.18 8.44
C GLN A 9 -14.19 -6.06 8.78
N ASP A 10 -13.92 -5.21 7.81
CA ASP A 10 -13.13 -4.01 7.99
C ASP A 10 -13.87 -3.07 8.95
N PRO A 11 -13.30 -2.71 10.11
CA PRO A 11 -13.99 -1.89 11.10
C PRO A 11 -14.15 -0.43 10.63
N HIS A 12 -13.38 0.01 9.64
CA HIS A 12 -13.41 1.40 9.18
C HIS A 12 -13.87 1.48 7.72
N PRO A 13 -15.08 2.03 7.46
CA PRO A 13 -15.55 2.19 6.09
C PRO A 13 -14.64 3.18 5.34
N ALA A 14 -14.45 2.93 4.04
CA ALA A 14 -13.71 3.86 3.19
C ALA A 14 -14.40 5.23 3.16
N ALA A 15 -13.67 6.28 3.50
CA ALA A 15 -14.14 7.65 3.27
C ALA A 15 -14.31 7.88 1.75
N PRO A 16 -15.28 8.72 1.33
CA PRO A 16 -15.48 9.03 -0.08
C PRO A 16 -14.17 9.41 -0.76
N ALA A 17 -13.86 8.77 -1.88
CA ALA A 17 -12.63 9.00 -2.65
C ALA A 17 -12.54 10.42 -3.25
N ARG A 18 -13.66 11.15 -3.31
CA ARG A 18 -13.76 12.43 -4.01
C ARG A 18 -12.90 13.51 -3.35
N GLY A 19 -12.04 14.12 -4.17
CA GLY A 19 -11.29 15.31 -3.79
C GLY A 19 -10.10 15.07 -2.86
N ARG A 20 -9.88 13.82 -2.43
CA ARG A 20 -8.71 13.40 -1.65
C ARG A 20 -7.70 12.61 -2.49
N PRO A 21 -6.42 12.59 -2.11
CA PRO A 21 -5.43 11.73 -2.77
C PRO A 21 -5.85 10.27 -2.79
N LEU A 22 -5.32 9.53 -3.76
CA LEU A 22 -5.28 8.08 -3.69
C LEU A 22 -4.40 7.69 -2.49
N ARG A 23 -4.92 6.86 -1.58
CA ARG A 23 -4.14 6.33 -0.46
C ARG A 23 -3.72 4.90 -0.79
N LEU A 24 -2.41 4.68 -0.94
CA LEU A 24 -1.85 3.40 -1.34
C LEU A 24 -1.12 2.74 -0.16
N GLY A 25 -1.63 1.62 0.32
CA GLY A 25 -0.98 0.82 1.34
C GLY A 25 0.14 -0.03 0.75
N VAL A 26 1.32 -0.05 1.39
CA VAL A 26 2.42 -0.96 1.03
C VAL A 26 2.74 -1.82 2.26
N GLY A 27 2.35 -3.09 2.20
CA GLY A 27 2.50 -4.05 3.30
C GLY A 27 3.33 -5.27 2.92
N GLY A 28 3.66 -6.09 3.92
CA GLY A 28 4.42 -7.33 3.72
C GLY A 28 5.41 -7.66 4.84
N PRO A 29 6.09 -8.82 4.75
CA PRO A 29 7.07 -9.29 5.72
C PRO A 29 8.19 -8.30 6.03
N VAL A 30 8.76 -8.45 7.23
CA VAL A 30 10.01 -7.79 7.60
C VAL A 30 11.08 -8.15 6.57
N GLY A 31 11.77 -7.14 6.04
CA GLY A 31 12.85 -7.34 5.09
C GLY A 31 12.43 -7.63 3.65
N SER A 32 11.14 -7.66 3.28
CA SER A 32 10.72 -7.97 1.89
C SER A 32 11.07 -6.87 0.87
N GLY A 33 11.41 -5.68 1.35
CA GLY A 33 11.80 -4.53 0.52
C GLY A 33 10.69 -3.50 0.30
N LYS A 34 9.76 -3.37 1.25
CA LYS A 34 8.70 -2.34 1.26
C LYS A 34 9.28 -0.93 1.12
N THR A 35 10.18 -0.52 2.02
CA THR A 35 10.85 0.79 2.00
C THR A 35 11.60 1.02 0.68
N ALA A 36 12.24 -0.02 0.14
CA ALA A 36 12.91 0.06 -1.17
C ALA A 36 11.92 0.29 -2.32
N LEU A 37 10.73 -0.34 -2.25
CA LEU A 37 9.67 -0.12 -3.23
C LEU A 37 9.11 1.29 -3.12
N VAL A 38 8.86 1.77 -1.90
CA VAL A 38 8.39 3.14 -1.65
C VAL A 38 9.41 4.14 -2.20
N ALA A 39 10.70 3.93 -1.95
CA ALA A 39 11.77 4.76 -2.51
C ALA A 39 11.77 4.77 -4.05
N ALA A 40 11.58 3.61 -4.68
CA ALA A 40 11.49 3.49 -6.14
C ALA A 40 10.28 4.25 -6.71
N LEU A 41 9.11 4.09 -6.09
CA LEU A 41 7.89 4.79 -6.49
C LEU A 41 8.04 6.31 -6.30
N CYS A 42 8.65 6.77 -5.20
CA CYS A 42 8.94 8.19 -4.98
C CYS A 42 9.83 8.76 -6.09
N ARG A 43 10.91 8.07 -6.46
CA ARG A 43 11.80 8.52 -7.54
C ARG A 43 11.10 8.59 -8.90
N THR A 44 10.27 7.60 -9.20
CA THR A 44 9.62 7.47 -10.51
C THR A 44 8.39 8.36 -10.64
N LEU A 45 7.56 8.46 -9.60
CA LEU A 45 6.29 9.17 -9.62
C LEU A 45 6.36 10.57 -9.01
N GLY A 46 7.30 10.85 -8.12
CA GLY A 46 7.42 12.15 -7.46
C GLY A 46 7.81 13.31 -8.39
N ARG A 47 8.20 13.00 -9.64
CA ARG A 47 8.44 14.01 -10.70
C ARG A 47 7.18 14.43 -11.44
N GLU A 48 6.12 13.66 -11.33
CA GLU A 48 4.88 13.82 -12.11
C GLU A 48 3.62 13.97 -11.23
N LEU A 49 3.70 13.56 -9.96
CA LEU A 49 2.60 13.59 -9.00
C LEU A 49 2.97 14.37 -7.73
N ASP A 50 1.98 15.07 -7.17
CA ASP A 50 2.09 15.59 -5.81
C ASP A 50 1.98 14.42 -4.81
N LEU A 51 3.12 13.91 -4.39
CA LEU A 51 3.25 12.68 -3.61
C LEU A 51 3.70 12.97 -2.17
N ALA A 52 3.18 12.20 -1.21
CA ALA A 52 3.68 12.15 0.17
C ALA A 52 3.73 10.72 0.71
N VAL A 53 4.50 10.51 1.78
CA VAL A 53 4.69 9.20 2.41
C VAL A 53 4.45 9.27 3.91
N VAL A 54 3.70 8.29 4.41
CA VAL A 54 3.63 7.95 5.83
C VAL A 54 4.29 6.59 6.02
N THR A 55 5.37 6.53 6.81
CA THR A 55 5.97 5.25 7.22
C THR A 55 5.50 4.90 8.61
N ASN A 56 5.07 3.67 8.81
CA ASN A 56 4.67 3.14 10.10
C ASN A 56 5.67 2.09 10.56
N ASP A 57 6.20 2.25 11.78
CA ASP A 57 6.96 1.21 12.46
C ASP A 57 6.60 1.19 13.95
N ILE A 58 6.95 0.11 14.65
CA ILE A 58 6.58 -0.10 16.06
C ILE A 58 7.35 0.89 16.94
N TYR A 59 8.67 1.02 16.73
CA TYR A 59 9.56 1.72 17.66
C TYR A 59 10.50 2.73 17.01
N THR A 60 10.73 2.64 15.70
CA THR A 60 11.79 3.40 15.05
C THR A 60 11.24 4.37 14.00
N THR A 61 12.12 5.24 13.49
CA THR A 61 11.86 6.08 12.32
C THR A 61 12.74 5.66 11.15
N GLU A 62 13.36 4.47 11.22
CA GLU A 62 14.39 4.03 10.28
C GLU A 62 13.91 4.05 8.83
N ASP A 63 12.66 3.66 8.57
CA ASP A 63 12.09 3.70 7.23
C ASP A 63 11.96 5.14 6.68
N ALA A 64 11.47 6.07 7.49
CA ALA A 64 11.41 7.49 7.09
C ALA A 64 12.81 8.08 6.89
N ASP A 65 13.74 7.76 7.79
CA ASP A 65 15.12 8.27 7.73
C ASP A 65 15.88 7.69 6.54
N PHE A 66 15.59 6.43 6.17
CA PHE A 66 16.05 5.83 4.93
C PHE A 66 15.54 6.59 3.71
N LEU A 67 14.25 6.93 3.65
CA LEU A 67 13.68 7.68 2.52
C LEU A 67 14.27 9.08 2.41
N ARG A 68 14.40 9.80 3.54
CA ARG A 68 15.04 11.14 3.59
C ARG A 68 16.51 11.09 3.20
N GLY A 69 17.26 10.12 3.72
CA GLY A 69 18.67 9.93 3.40
C GLY A 69 18.94 9.61 1.93
N ASN A 70 17.96 9.00 1.24
CA ASN A 70 18.01 8.76 -0.21
C ASN A 70 17.47 9.94 -1.05
N ALA A 71 17.04 11.03 -0.41
CA ALA A 71 16.51 12.24 -1.05
C ALA A 71 15.44 11.96 -2.11
N VAL A 72 14.56 10.97 -1.86
CA VAL A 72 13.54 10.56 -2.84
C VAL A 72 12.37 11.53 -2.93
N LEU A 73 12.18 12.36 -1.89
CA LEU A 73 11.22 13.47 -1.79
C LEU A 73 11.79 14.56 -0.85
N PRO A 74 11.24 15.78 -0.87
CA PRO A 74 11.41 16.73 0.24
C PRO A 74 11.02 16.12 1.60
N ASP A 75 11.83 16.38 2.63
CA ASP A 75 11.67 15.77 3.96
C ASP A 75 10.30 16.05 4.61
N ASP A 76 9.71 17.21 4.33
CA ASP A 76 8.41 17.62 4.87
C ASP A 76 7.21 16.90 4.24
N ARG A 77 7.46 16.07 3.21
CA ARG A 77 6.52 15.13 2.58
C ARG A 77 6.63 13.71 3.13
N ILE A 78 7.57 13.45 4.05
CA ILE A 78 7.77 12.14 4.67
C ILE A 78 7.48 12.25 6.17
N THR A 79 6.44 11.56 6.64
CA THR A 79 6.05 11.52 8.05
C THR A 79 6.25 10.12 8.62
N ALA A 80 6.92 10.03 9.77
CA ALA A 80 7.08 8.77 10.49
C ALA A 80 6.03 8.65 11.60
N VAL A 81 5.37 7.50 11.69
CA VAL A 81 4.44 7.14 12.75
C VAL A 81 5.03 5.97 13.53
N ARG A 82 5.33 6.21 14.81
CA ARG A 82 5.69 5.15 15.75
C ARG A 82 4.45 4.72 16.49
N THR A 83 4.01 3.50 16.23
CA THR A 83 2.69 3.04 16.69
C THR A 83 2.73 2.44 18.08
N GLY A 84 3.88 1.90 18.51
CA GLY A 84 4.02 1.22 19.79
C GLY A 84 3.18 -0.05 19.92
N CYS A 85 2.54 -0.52 18.84
CA CYS A 85 1.67 -1.69 18.81
C CYS A 85 2.00 -2.60 17.63
N CYS A 86 1.32 -3.75 17.54
CA CYS A 86 1.51 -4.69 16.45
C CYS A 86 1.22 -4.01 15.10
N PRO A 87 2.05 -4.20 14.06
CA PRO A 87 1.88 -3.54 12.76
C PRO A 87 0.48 -3.75 12.17
N HIS A 88 -0.08 -4.96 12.29
CA HIS A 88 -1.45 -5.26 11.85
C HIS A 88 -2.49 -4.36 12.52
N THR A 89 -2.39 -4.14 13.84
CA THR A 89 -3.31 -3.27 14.57
C THR A 89 -3.29 -1.86 13.99
N ALA A 90 -2.10 -1.31 13.77
CA ALA A 90 -1.94 0.08 13.34
C ALA A 90 -2.42 0.41 11.92
N ILE A 91 -2.53 -0.60 11.04
CA ILE A 91 -2.97 -0.40 9.65
C ILE A 91 -4.41 -0.85 9.42
N ARG A 92 -5.05 -1.44 10.44
CA ARG A 92 -6.33 -2.11 10.27
C ARG A 92 -7.31 -1.88 11.40
N ASP A 93 -6.93 -2.20 12.63
CA ASP A 93 -7.86 -2.19 13.75
C ASP A 93 -7.91 -0.80 14.39
N ASP A 94 -6.76 -0.15 14.53
CA ASP A 94 -6.61 1.23 14.99
C ASP A 94 -5.75 2.02 13.99
N ILE A 95 -6.43 2.64 13.02
CA ILE A 95 -5.79 3.41 11.95
C ILE A 95 -5.56 4.89 12.29
N SER A 96 -5.95 5.32 13.48
CA SER A 96 -6.07 6.73 13.85
C SER A 96 -4.76 7.50 13.66
N ALA A 97 -3.66 7.01 14.22
CA ALA A 97 -2.36 7.67 14.12
C ALA A 97 -1.85 7.81 12.68
N ASN A 98 -2.09 6.79 11.84
CA ASN A 98 -1.71 6.85 10.42
C ASN A 98 -2.62 7.79 9.64
N LEU A 99 -3.93 7.77 9.91
CA LEU A 99 -4.89 8.65 9.27
C LEU A 99 -4.62 10.12 9.62
N ASP A 100 -4.35 10.43 10.89
CA ASP A 100 -3.97 11.77 11.34
C ASP A 100 -2.73 12.30 10.62
N ALA A 101 -1.73 11.42 10.42
CA ALA A 101 -0.51 11.75 9.67
C ALA A 101 -0.81 12.05 8.20
N VAL A 102 -1.66 11.24 7.55
CA VAL A 102 -2.11 11.46 6.17
C VAL A 102 -2.84 12.81 6.05
N GLU A 103 -3.81 13.08 6.92
CA GLU A 103 -4.57 14.34 6.88
C GLU A 103 -3.70 15.56 7.19
N SER A 104 -2.69 15.41 8.06
CA SER A 104 -1.72 16.46 8.35
C SER A 104 -0.87 16.82 7.11
N LEU A 105 -0.46 15.82 6.33
CA LEU A 105 0.23 16.01 5.06
C LEU A 105 -0.68 16.69 4.03
N GLU A 106 -1.93 16.24 3.90
CA GLU A 106 -2.93 16.86 3.02
C GLU A 106 -3.16 18.35 3.37
N ARG A 107 -3.31 18.68 4.66
CA ARG A 107 -3.44 20.08 5.10
C ARG A 107 -2.20 20.93 4.82
N ARG A 108 -1.00 20.35 4.96
CA ARG A 108 0.27 21.07 4.79
C ARG A 108 0.58 21.37 3.33
N HIS A 109 0.37 20.39 2.45
CA HIS A 109 0.80 20.44 1.05
C HIS A 109 -0.35 20.72 0.07
N GLY A 110 -1.59 20.78 0.55
CA GLY A 110 -2.76 21.00 -0.29
C GLY A 110 -3.15 19.73 -1.05
N ARG A 111 -3.49 19.89 -2.34
CA ARG A 111 -4.02 18.78 -3.16
C ARG A 111 -2.91 17.81 -3.56
N LEU A 112 -2.67 16.81 -2.71
CA LEU A 112 -1.86 15.64 -3.05
C LEU A 112 -2.62 14.75 -4.04
N ASP A 113 -1.87 14.12 -4.94
CA ASP A 113 -2.37 13.11 -5.87
C ASP A 113 -2.33 11.71 -5.24
N LEU A 114 -1.25 11.42 -4.51
CA LEU A 114 -0.94 10.11 -3.95
C LEU A 114 -0.32 10.25 -2.57
N VAL A 115 -0.85 9.50 -1.61
CA VAL A 115 -0.22 9.28 -0.32
C VAL A 115 0.09 7.80 -0.18
N ILE A 116 1.37 7.45 -0.02
CA ILE A 116 1.79 6.08 0.24
C ILE A 116 1.86 5.87 1.76
N VAL A 117 1.20 4.83 2.25
CA VAL A 117 1.28 4.40 3.66
C VAL A 117 2.03 3.08 3.71
N GLU A 118 3.27 3.11 4.17
CA GLU A 118 4.07 1.91 4.40
C GLU A 118 3.76 1.34 5.78
N SER A 119 3.43 0.04 5.87
CA SER A 119 3.26 -0.64 7.15
C SER A 119 4.59 -1.07 7.76
N GLY A 120 4.60 -1.27 9.08
CA GLY A 120 5.63 -2.07 9.71
C GLY A 120 5.66 -3.49 9.12
N GLY A 121 6.81 -4.17 9.19
CA GLY A 121 6.93 -5.52 8.66
C GLY A 121 6.09 -6.53 9.46
N ASP A 122 5.26 -7.31 8.77
CA ASP A 122 4.35 -8.29 9.39
C ASP A 122 4.11 -9.49 8.45
N ASN A 123 3.53 -10.54 8.98
CA ASN A 123 3.32 -11.81 8.30
C ASN A 123 2.27 -11.72 7.16
N LEU A 124 1.98 -12.86 6.54
CA LEU A 124 1.12 -12.98 5.35
C LEU A 124 -0.35 -12.57 5.59
N THR A 125 -0.75 -12.32 6.83
CA THR A 125 -2.10 -11.86 7.20
C THR A 125 -2.27 -10.35 7.17
N ALA A 126 -1.19 -9.57 7.00
CA ALA A 126 -1.28 -8.11 7.04
C ALA A 126 -2.15 -7.57 5.90
N THR A 127 -3.16 -6.79 6.28
CA THR A 127 -4.14 -6.18 5.38
C THR A 127 -4.44 -4.78 5.87
N PHE A 128 -4.47 -3.81 4.97
CA PHE A 128 -4.93 -2.47 5.31
C PHE A 128 -6.44 -2.42 5.49
N SER A 129 -6.91 -1.61 6.43
CA SER A 129 -8.28 -1.13 6.40
C SER A 129 -8.48 -0.21 5.20
N ARG A 130 -9.65 -0.31 4.55
CA ARG A 130 -10.13 0.57 3.49
C ARG A 130 -10.38 1.99 3.97
N GLY A 131 -10.54 2.21 5.28
CA GLY A 131 -10.52 3.55 5.87
C GLY A 131 -9.16 4.23 5.73
N LEU A 132 -8.07 3.45 5.68
CA LEU A 132 -6.69 3.95 5.58
C LEU A 132 -6.14 3.91 4.16
N ALA A 133 -6.39 2.83 3.40
CA ALA A 133 -5.86 2.65 2.04
C ALA A 133 -6.94 2.21 1.04
N ASP A 134 -6.99 2.87 -0.12
CA ASP A 134 -7.91 2.56 -1.22
C ASP A 134 -7.51 1.30 -1.99
N ARG A 135 -6.20 1.09 -2.08
CA ARG A 135 -5.54 -0.04 -2.71
C ARG A 135 -4.34 -0.44 -1.89
N GLN A 136 -3.98 -1.71 -1.99
CA GLN A 136 -2.82 -2.26 -1.29
C GLN A 136 -1.90 -3.03 -2.23
N ILE A 137 -0.60 -2.77 -2.09
CA ILE A 137 0.49 -3.60 -2.60
C ILE A 137 0.97 -4.48 -1.45
N PHE A 138 1.10 -5.78 -1.71
CA PHE A 138 1.76 -6.70 -0.79
C PHE A 138 3.10 -7.11 -1.36
N VAL A 139 4.18 -6.90 -0.61
CA VAL A 139 5.55 -7.19 -1.03
C VAL A 139 6.03 -8.46 -0.35
N LEU A 140 6.23 -9.50 -1.15
CA LEU A 140 7.02 -10.68 -0.80
C LEU A 140 8.42 -10.55 -1.37
N ASP A 141 9.31 -11.40 -0.91
CA ASP A 141 10.61 -11.55 -1.54
C ASP A 141 11.02 -13.02 -1.67
N VAL A 142 11.89 -13.28 -2.63
CA VAL A 142 12.33 -14.63 -2.98
C VAL A 142 13.10 -15.32 -1.85
N SER A 143 13.78 -14.56 -0.97
CA SER A 143 14.55 -15.15 0.13
C SER A 143 13.68 -15.79 1.23
N GLY A 144 12.38 -15.49 1.27
CA GLY A 144 11.41 -16.20 2.09
C GLY A 144 11.13 -17.65 1.62
N GLY A 145 11.57 -17.99 0.40
CA GLY A 145 11.42 -19.30 -0.24
C GLY A 145 10.24 -19.39 -1.22
N ASP A 146 10.38 -20.23 -2.24
CA ASP A 146 9.41 -20.38 -3.34
C ASP A 146 8.02 -20.89 -2.93
N LYS A 147 7.88 -21.38 -1.69
CA LYS A 147 6.61 -21.86 -1.12
C LYS A 147 5.80 -20.75 -0.47
N VAL A 148 6.36 -19.56 -0.26
CA VAL A 148 5.64 -18.48 0.45
C VAL A 148 4.31 -18.12 -0.23
N PRO A 149 4.20 -17.97 -1.57
CA PRO A 149 2.92 -17.67 -2.20
C PRO A 149 1.83 -18.72 -1.89
N ARG A 150 2.19 -20.02 -1.89
CA ARG A 150 1.22 -21.12 -1.65
C ARG A 150 0.68 -21.16 -0.21
N LYS A 151 1.42 -20.57 0.74
CA LYS A 151 0.95 -20.45 2.14
C LYS A 151 -0.29 -19.55 2.23
N GLY A 152 -0.51 -18.70 1.23
CA GLY A 152 -1.66 -17.80 1.18
C GLY A 152 -1.60 -16.76 2.28
N GLY A 153 -2.76 -16.46 2.85
CA GLY A 153 -2.94 -15.38 3.83
C GLY A 153 -3.63 -14.17 3.19
N PRO A 154 -4.48 -13.45 3.96
CA PRO A 154 -5.24 -12.30 3.44
C PRO A 154 -4.41 -11.24 2.72
N GLY A 155 -3.15 -11.00 3.11
CA GLY A 155 -2.27 -10.07 2.40
C GLY A 155 -1.88 -10.58 1.02
N VAL A 156 -1.51 -11.86 0.92
CA VAL A 156 -1.10 -12.48 -0.36
C VAL A 156 -2.29 -12.67 -1.30
N SER A 157 -3.44 -13.17 -0.81
CA SER A 157 -4.59 -13.46 -1.67
C SER A 157 -5.45 -12.23 -1.96
N GLY A 158 -5.51 -11.28 -1.02
CA GLY A 158 -6.42 -10.13 -1.06
C GLY A 158 -5.80 -8.84 -1.56
N ALA A 159 -4.48 -8.73 -1.70
CA ALA A 159 -3.87 -7.50 -2.21
C ALA A 159 -4.16 -7.24 -3.67
N ASP A 160 -4.38 -5.97 -4.02
CA ASP A 160 -4.68 -5.54 -5.38
C ASP A 160 -3.49 -5.81 -6.31
N LEU A 161 -2.26 -5.66 -5.80
CA LEU A 161 -1.02 -6.07 -6.45
C LEU A 161 -0.15 -6.89 -5.49
N LEU A 162 0.37 -8.02 -5.95
CA LEU A 162 1.44 -8.75 -5.28
C LEU A 162 2.76 -8.45 -5.99
N VAL A 163 3.78 -8.05 -5.23
CA VAL A 163 5.14 -7.88 -5.73
C VAL A 163 6.00 -9.00 -5.15
N VAL A 164 6.70 -9.74 -6.01
CA VAL A 164 7.72 -10.71 -5.62
C VAL A 164 9.08 -10.10 -5.93
N ASN A 165 9.69 -9.50 -4.90
CA ASN A 165 10.94 -8.75 -4.99
C ASN A 165 12.17 -9.67 -4.83
N LYS A 166 13.36 -9.13 -5.15
CA LYS A 166 14.67 -9.78 -5.02
C LYS A 166 14.83 -11.03 -5.88
N THR A 167 14.31 -11.00 -7.11
CA THR A 167 14.45 -12.10 -8.08
C THR A 167 15.91 -12.42 -8.40
N ASP A 168 16.81 -11.46 -8.26
CA ASP A 168 18.27 -11.63 -8.38
C ASP A 168 18.84 -12.64 -7.37
N LEU A 169 18.18 -12.83 -6.22
CA LEU A 169 18.60 -13.79 -5.20
C LEU A 169 18.12 -15.22 -5.47
N ALA A 170 17.21 -15.44 -6.43
CA ALA A 170 16.59 -16.76 -6.65
C ALA A 170 17.61 -17.90 -6.81
N PRO A 171 18.70 -17.76 -7.60
CA PRO A 171 19.71 -18.81 -7.74
C PRO A 171 20.49 -19.07 -6.44
N LEU A 172 20.62 -18.06 -5.57
CA LEU A 172 21.40 -18.14 -4.33
C LEU A 172 20.63 -18.84 -3.20
N VAL A 173 19.30 -18.77 -3.23
CA VAL A 173 18.42 -19.38 -2.21
C VAL A 173 17.69 -20.63 -2.71
N GLY A 174 17.95 -21.05 -3.95
CA GLY A 174 17.33 -22.24 -4.56
C GLY A 174 15.82 -22.09 -4.76
N ALA A 175 15.34 -20.87 -5.01
CA ALA A 175 13.93 -20.61 -5.24
C ALA A 175 13.58 -20.66 -6.73
N ASP A 176 12.50 -21.36 -7.07
CA ASP A 176 11.97 -21.42 -8.42
C ASP A 176 10.88 -20.35 -8.63
N LEU A 177 11.17 -19.36 -9.49
CA LEU A 177 10.24 -18.28 -9.81
C LEU A 177 8.98 -18.76 -10.53
N ALA A 178 9.07 -19.80 -11.36
CA ALA A 178 7.90 -20.36 -12.03
C ALA A 178 6.97 -21.08 -11.05
N VAL A 179 7.54 -21.71 -10.01
CA VAL A 179 6.77 -22.25 -8.89
C VAL A 179 6.06 -21.13 -8.13
N MET A 180 6.77 -20.04 -7.81
CA MET A 180 6.17 -18.88 -7.13
C MET A 180 5.03 -18.28 -7.93
N ASP A 181 5.20 -18.11 -9.24
CA ASP A 181 4.20 -17.52 -10.13
C ASP A 181 2.93 -18.38 -10.22
N ARG A 182 3.09 -19.67 -10.52
CA ARG A 182 1.98 -20.63 -10.56
C ARG A 182 1.20 -20.64 -9.24
N ASP A 183 1.90 -20.65 -8.12
CA ASP A 183 1.26 -20.70 -6.80
C ASP A 183 0.59 -19.37 -6.42
N ALA A 184 1.19 -18.23 -6.76
CA ALA A 184 0.58 -16.92 -6.60
C ALA A 184 -0.70 -16.82 -7.43
N ALA A 185 -0.66 -17.18 -8.72
CA ALA A 185 -1.83 -17.16 -9.61
C ALA A 185 -2.99 -17.99 -9.05
N ARG A 186 -2.70 -19.19 -8.53
CA ARG A 186 -3.69 -20.09 -7.93
C ARG A 186 -4.39 -19.48 -6.71
N VAL A 187 -3.64 -18.91 -5.77
CA VAL A 187 -4.22 -18.39 -4.52
C VAL A 187 -4.85 -17.00 -4.69
N ARG A 188 -4.45 -16.25 -5.72
CA ARG A 188 -4.92 -14.89 -5.98
C ARG A 188 -6.11 -14.79 -6.91
N GLY A 189 -6.46 -15.87 -7.61
CA GLY A 189 -7.59 -15.88 -8.54
C GLY A 189 -7.39 -14.94 -9.73
N GLY A 190 -6.17 -14.87 -10.26
CA GLY A 190 -5.83 -14.04 -11.43
C GLY A 190 -5.53 -12.56 -11.15
N ARG A 191 -5.53 -12.10 -9.89
CA ARG A 191 -5.06 -10.75 -9.55
C ARG A 191 -3.58 -10.58 -9.91
N PRO A 192 -3.14 -9.37 -10.30
CA PRO A 192 -1.81 -9.15 -10.86
C PRO A 192 -0.70 -9.49 -9.87
N VAL A 193 0.39 -10.01 -10.42
CA VAL A 193 1.64 -10.32 -9.72
C VAL A 193 2.78 -9.74 -10.56
N VAL A 194 3.70 -9.02 -9.93
CA VAL A 194 4.89 -8.48 -10.59
C VAL A 194 6.12 -9.08 -9.93
N PHE A 195 7.01 -9.66 -10.75
CA PHE A 195 8.30 -10.17 -10.32
C PHE A 195 9.38 -9.16 -10.68
N GLY A 196 10.32 -8.90 -9.76
CA GLY A 196 11.44 -8.03 -10.08
C GLY A 196 12.50 -7.94 -9.00
N SER A 197 13.55 -7.20 -9.32
CA SER A 197 14.59 -6.84 -8.37
C SER A 197 14.70 -5.32 -8.30
N LEU A 198 14.34 -4.73 -7.17
CA LEU A 198 14.55 -3.30 -6.94
C LEU A 198 16.03 -2.91 -6.85
N ARG A 199 16.92 -3.90 -6.73
CA ARG A 199 18.37 -3.71 -6.82
C ARG A 199 18.81 -3.50 -8.27
N GLU A 200 18.24 -4.29 -9.19
CA GLU A 200 18.60 -4.23 -10.62
C GLU A 200 17.80 -3.15 -11.38
N ASP A 201 16.53 -2.96 -11.00
CA ASP A 201 15.64 -1.94 -11.55
C ASP A 201 15.08 -1.06 -10.42
N PRO A 202 15.86 -0.04 -9.97
CA PRO A 202 15.48 0.83 -8.86
C PRO A 202 14.36 1.81 -9.18
N GLY A 203 13.84 1.81 -10.41
CA GLY A 203 12.72 2.64 -10.85
C GLY A 203 11.35 1.94 -10.76
N ALA A 204 11.32 0.62 -10.60
CA ALA A 204 10.10 -0.18 -10.51
C ALA A 204 9.03 0.18 -11.58
N PRO A 205 9.39 0.25 -12.89
CA PRO A 205 8.55 0.84 -13.93
C PRO A 205 7.20 0.14 -14.09
N GLU A 206 7.15 -1.18 -13.99
CA GLU A 206 5.91 -1.96 -14.09
C GLU A 206 4.96 -1.67 -12.91
N ILE A 207 5.51 -1.57 -11.70
CA ILE A 207 4.73 -1.25 -10.49
C ILE A 207 4.26 0.21 -10.55
N ALA A 208 5.11 1.13 -11.00
CA ALA A 208 4.75 2.52 -11.21
C ALA A 208 3.65 2.68 -12.28
N ALA A 209 3.69 1.90 -13.36
CA ALA A 209 2.64 1.87 -14.37
C ALA A 209 1.30 1.37 -13.79
N TRP A 210 1.32 0.34 -12.94
CA TRP A 210 0.15 -0.11 -12.22
C TRP A 210 -0.42 0.98 -11.30
N VAL A 211 0.43 1.69 -10.55
CA VAL A 211 -0.01 2.82 -9.70
C VAL A 211 -0.67 3.92 -10.53
N ARG A 212 -0.13 4.25 -11.72
CA ARG A 212 -0.76 5.23 -12.62
C ARG A 212 -2.16 4.79 -13.09
N SER A 213 -2.33 3.50 -13.41
CA SER A 213 -3.64 2.94 -13.79
C SER A 213 -4.65 3.10 -12.67
N VAL A 214 -4.27 2.72 -11.46
CA VAL A 214 -5.12 2.86 -10.26
C VAL A 214 -5.46 4.33 -9.99
N LEU A 215 -4.50 5.24 -10.13
CA LEU A 215 -4.74 6.66 -9.94
C LEU A 215 -5.72 7.23 -10.99
N ALA A 216 -5.61 6.79 -12.23
CA ALA A 216 -6.56 7.16 -13.29
C ALA A 216 -7.98 6.67 -12.95
N GLU A 217 -8.12 5.43 -12.49
CA GLU A 217 -9.41 4.88 -12.01
C GLU A 217 -9.98 5.70 -10.85
N HIS A 218 -9.16 5.99 -9.83
CA HIS A 218 -9.54 6.79 -8.65
C HIS A 218 -10.05 8.18 -9.03
N ARG A 219 -9.38 8.84 -9.98
CA ARG A 219 -9.82 10.15 -10.51
C ARG A 219 -11.10 10.04 -11.34
N SER A 220 -11.28 8.94 -12.07
CA SER A 220 -12.42 8.69 -12.96
C SER A 220 -13.70 8.26 -12.25
N ALA A 221 -13.62 7.79 -11.01
CA ALA A 221 -14.74 7.34 -10.19
C ALA A 221 -15.67 8.49 -9.75
N GLY A 222 -16.10 9.33 -10.72
CA GLY A 222 -17.11 10.41 -10.68
C GLY A 222 -18.45 9.99 -10.05
N PRO A 223 -19.35 10.94 -9.68
CA PRO A 223 -20.38 10.69 -8.65
C PRO A 223 -21.24 9.50 -9.02
N ALA A 224 -21.60 8.69 -8.02
CA ALA A 224 -22.78 7.86 -8.18
C ALA A 224 -23.93 8.81 -8.61
N PRO A 225 -24.72 8.49 -9.64
CA PRO A 225 -25.87 9.28 -10.00
C PRO A 225 -26.87 9.22 -8.83
N GLY A 226 -26.99 10.29 -8.01
CA GLY A 226 -27.95 10.25 -6.92
C GLY A 226 -27.85 11.23 -5.74
N SER A 227 -26.94 12.20 -5.70
CA SER A 227 -27.03 13.29 -4.70
C SER A 227 -27.12 14.65 -5.39
N ALA A 228 -28.20 14.84 -6.14
CA ALA A 228 -28.63 16.19 -6.48
C ALA A 228 -29.06 16.91 -5.20
N ASP A 229 -28.66 18.17 -5.09
CA ASP A 229 -29.00 19.13 -4.06
C ASP A 229 -30.38 18.90 -3.44
N ALA A 230 -30.40 18.49 -2.16
CA ALA A 230 -31.48 18.89 -1.28
C ALA A 230 -31.27 20.37 -1.00
N ALA A 231 -31.73 21.22 -1.92
CA ALA A 231 -31.84 22.65 -1.73
C ALA A 231 -32.55 22.91 -0.39
N LEU A 232 -31.82 23.56 0.53
CA LEU A 232 -32.40 24.15 1.73
C LEU A 232 -33.52 25.11 1.30
N PRO A 233 -34.78 24.93 1.72
CA PRO A 233 -35.79 25.95 1.48
C PRO A 233 -35.44 27.19 2.33
N THR A 234 -35.07 28.24 1.61
CA THR A 234 -34.92 29.62 2.09
C THR A 234 -36.26 30.19 2.55
N GLY A 235 -36.31 30.68 3.80
CA GLY A 235 -37.14 31.81 4.30
C GLY A 235 -38.66 31.62 4.33
N ALA A 236 -39.30 31.65 5.51
CA ALA A 236 -39.75 32.87 6.25
C ALA A 236 -41.22 33.24 5.88
N PRO A 237 -42.01 33.96 6.70
CA PRO A 237 -41.66 34.75 7.90
C PRO A 237 -41.96 34.10 9.25
#